data_AF-A0A2V6NQM6-F1
#
_entry.id   AF-A0A2V6NQM6-F1
#
_cell.length_a   1.000
_cell.length_b   1.000
_cell.length_c   1.000
_cell.angle_alpha   90.00
_cell.angle_beta   90.00
_cell.angle_gamma   90.00
#
_symmetry.space_group_name_H-M   'P 1'
#
loop_
_entity.id
_entity.type
_entity.pdbx_description
1 polymer ?
#
loop_
_entity_poly.entity_id
_entity_poly.type
_entity_poly.pdbx_seq_one_letter_code
_entity_poly.pdbx_strand_id
1 'polypeptide(L)'
;VEYLSQGLPVVSPRTCTIRKYLPEDCLFYFEPGNEASLAEAIRLVWRNPAEVFKRLAESRKSLARLSWQAEKDRFLGFYAELLGDSAATHAGREQASEITE
;
A
#
# COMPACT_ATOMS: atom_id res chain seq x y z
N VAL A 1 2.03 -5.32 7.72
CA VAL A 1 0.93 -5.90 6.89
C VAL A 1 0.53 -7.26 7.42
N GLU A 2 1.48 -8.17 7.65
CA GLU A 2 1.25 -9.54 8.14
C GLU A 2 0.37 -9.61 9.41
N TYR A 3 0.78 -8.97 10.51
CA TYR A 3 -0.02 -8.94 11.75
C TYR A 3 -1.43 -8.36 11.57
N LEU A 4 -1.58 -7.30 10.77
CA LEU A 4 -2.88 -6.72 10.46
C LEU A 4 -3.77 -7.69 9.68
N SER A 5 -3.18 -8.48 8.77
CA SER A 5 -3.92 -9.50 8.00
C SER A 5 -4.41 -10.65 8.89
N GLN A 6 -3.73 -10.90 10.01
CA GLN A 6 -4.16 -11.85 11.04
C GLN A 6 -5.18 -11.23 12.03
N GLY A 7 -5.58 -9.97 11.85
CA GLY A 7 -6.52 -9.29 12.74
C GLY A 7 -5.91 -8.83 14.06
N LEU A 8 -4.58 -8.75 14.17
CA LEU A 8 -3.89 -8.27 15.36
C LEU A 8 -3.68 -6.75 15.29
N PRO A 9 -3.96 -6.00 16.37
CA PRO A 9 -3.65 -4.58 16.42
C PRO A 9 -2.13 -4.37 16.38
N VAL A 10 -1.71 -3.33 15.67
CA VAL A 10 -0.28 -3.02 15.49
C VAL A 10 0.02 -1.63 16.05
N VAL A 11 1.09 -1.56 16.85
CA VAL A 11 1.77 -0.33 17.24
C VAL A 11 3.05 -0.22 16.41
N SER A 12 3.25 0.88 15.68
CA SER A 12 4.34 1.02 14.72
C SER A 12 4.98 2.42 14.77
N PRO A 13 6.28 2.56 14.52
CA PRO A 13 6.91 3.87 14.44
C PRO A 13 6.34 4.69 13.29
N ARG A 14 6.19 6.00 13.48
CA ARG A 14 5.59 6.93 12.51
C ARG A 14 6.55 7.31 11.36
N THR A 15 7.04 6.31 10.63
CA THR A 15 7.96 6.55 9.50
C THR A 15 7.22 6.95 8.23
N CYS A 16 7.89 7.65 7.33
CA CYS A 16 7.35 8.02 6.01
C CYS A 16 6.91 6.80 5.20
N THR A 17 7.69 5.72 5.23
CA THR A 17 7.38 4.48 4.51
C THR A 17 6.07 3.87 5.01
N ILE A 18 5.89 3.75 6.33
CA ILE A 18 4.68 3.13 6.87
C ILE A 18 3.45 4.00 6.56
N ARG A 19 3.56 5.33 6.75
CA ARG A 19 2.47 6.28 6.44
C ARG A 19 2.08 6.30 4.97
N LYS A 20 3.01 6.02 4.05
CA LYS A 20 2.71 5.92 2.61
C LYS A 20 1.73 4.79 2.30
N TYR A 21 1.81 3.68 3.01
CA TYR A 21 0.98 2.50 2.75
C TYR A 21 -0.21 2.36 3.70
N LEU A 22 -0.07 2.82 4.95
CA LEU A 22 -1.04 2.65 6.02
C LEU A 22 -1.45 4.03 6.59
N PRO A 23 -2.68 4.48 6.34
CA PRO A 23 -3.21 5.73 6.88
C PRO A 23 -3.25 5.76 8.41
N GLU A 24 -3.45 6.95 8.97
CA GLU A 24 -3.42 7.26 10.40
C GLU A 24 -4.50 6.54 11.23
N ASP A 25 -5.56 6.06 10.58
CA ASP A 25 -6.69 5.35 11.16
C ASP A 25 -6.56 3.82 11.10
N CYS A 26 -5.53 3.28 10.45
CA CYS A 26 -5.37 1.83 10.28
C CYS A 26 -4.68 1.18 11.49
N LEU A 27 -3.71 1.86 12.09
CA LEU A 27 -2.89 1.31 13.17
C LEU A 27 -2.51 2.39 14.18
N PHE A 28 -1.83 2.04 15.25
CA PHE A 28 -1.41 2.97 16.29
C PHE A 28 0.04 3.40 16.05
N TYR A 29 0.28 4.70 15.99
CA TYR A 29 1.60 5.25 15.71
C TYR A 29 2.27 5.79 16.98
N PHE A 30 3.59 5.64 17.06
CA PHE A 30 4.43 6.32 18.03
C PHE A 30 5.60 7.03 17.33
N GLU A 31 6.19 8.03 18.00
CA GLU A 31 7.33 8.78 17.47
C GLU A 31 8.64 7.96 17.57
N PRO A 32 9.39 7.76 16.46
CA PRO A 32 10.67 7.08 16.49
C PRO A 32 11.66 7.70 17.50
N GLY A 33 12.34 6.86 18.28
CA GLY A 33 13.27 7.33 19.31
C GLY A 33 12.61 7.93 20.55
N ASN A 34 11.28 7.89 20.66
CA ASN A 34 10.53 8.39 21.81
C ASN A 34 9.82 7.26 22.55
N GLU A 35 10.44 6.79 23.63
CA GLU A 35 9.91 5.72 24.49
C GLU A 35 8.60 6.08 25.19
N ALA A 36 8.42 7.36 25.56
CA ALA A 36 7.19 7.83 26.20
C ALA A 36 6.00 7.74 25.23
N SER A 37 6.21 8.09 23.96
CA SER A 37 5.21 7.96 22.90
C SER A 37 4.85 6.49 22.64
N LEU A 38 5.84 5.58 22.66
CA LEU A 38 5.58 4.15 22.54
C LEU A 38 4.74 3.64 23.72
N ALA A 39 5.10 4.00 24.95
CA ALA A 39 4.37 3.61 26.14
C ALA A 39 2.93 4.15 26.13
N GLU A 40 2.72 5.38 25.67
CA GLU A 40 1.39 5.96 25.49
C GLU A 40 0.56 5.19 24.46
N ALA A 41 1.12 4.86 23.30
CA ALA A 41 0.44 4.09 22.27
C ALA A 41 0.02 2.69 22.77
N ILE A 42 0.89 2.01 23.53
CA ILE A 42 0.56 0.71 24.14
C ILE A 42 -0.60 0.87 25.15
N ARG A 43 -0.58 1.89 26.00
CA ARG A 43 -1.67 2.16 26.95
C ARG A 43 -2.98 2.51 26.24
N LEU A 44 -2.91 3.24 25.13
CA LEU A 44 -4.08 3.60 24.32
C LEU A 44 -4.75 2.34 23.75
N VAL A 45 -3.96 1.41 23.19
CA VAL A 45 -4.44 0.11 22.70
C VAL A 45 -5.09 -0.69 23.83
N TRP A 46 -4.44 -0.78 24.98
CA TRP A 46 -4.95 -1.54 26.12
C TRP A 46 -6.27 -0.98 26.69
N ARG A 47 -6.39 0.35 26.79
CA ARG A 47 -7.52 1.02 27.45
C ARG A 47 -8.74 1.21 26.55
N ASN A 48 -8.59 1.13 25.22
CA ASN A 48 -9.64 1.51 24.27
C ASN A 48 -9.95 0.40 23.26
N PRO A 49 -10.59 -0.71 23.69
CA PRO A 49 -10.91 -1.82 22.80
C PRO A 49 -11.82 -1.40 21.63
N ALA A 50 -12.75 -0.47 21.85
CA ALA A 50 -13.62 0.05 20.78
C ALA A 50 -12.82 0.73 19.65
N GLU A 51 -11.81 1.54 20.02
CA GLU A 51 -10.92 2.18 19.04
C GLU A 51 -10.06 1.14 18.33
N VAL A 52 -9.59 0.10 19.03
CA VAL A 52 -8.88 -1.03 18.41
C VAL A 52 -9.72 -1.70 17.32
N PHE A 53 -10.98 -2.04 17.62
CA PHE A 53 -11.87 -2.67 16.64
C PHE A 53 -12.14 -1.75 15.44
N LYS A 54 -12.33 -0.45 15.70
CA LYS A 54 -12.49 0.55 14.64
C LYS A 54 -11.28 0.58 13.71
N ARG A 55 -10.06 0.68 14.24
CA ARG A 55 -8.82 0.71 13.44
C ARG A 55 -8.57 -0.59 12.69
N LEU A 56 -8.90 -1.74 13.29
CA LEU A 56 -8.82 -3.04 12.60
C LEU A 56 -9.78 -3.11 11.41
N ALA A 57 -10.98 -2.54 11.52
CA ALA A 57 -11.92 -2.45 10.40
C ALA A 57 -11.37 -1.57 9.27
N GLU A 58 -10.78 -0.41 9.58
CA GLU A 58 -10.14 0.45 8.57
C GLU A 58 -8.90 -0.20 7.95
N SER A 59 -8.09 -0.89 8.77
CA SER A 59 -6.97 -1.69 8.30
C SER A 59 -7.38 -2.73 7.27
N ARG A 60 -8.49 -3.46 7.49
CA ARG A 60 -8.97 -4.46 6.52
C ARG A 60 -9.27 -3.85 5.14
N LYS A 61 -9.85 -2.64 5.10
CA LYS A 61 -10.07 -1.91 3.85
C LYS A 61 -8.75 -1.55 3.16
N SER A 62 -7.76 -1.08 3.94
CA SER A 62 -6.43 -0.74 3.44
C SER A 62 -5.62 -1.96 2.99
N LEU A 63 -5.81 -3.13 3.59
CA LEU A 63 -5.06 -4.35 3.23
C LEU A 63 -5.44 -4.88 1.84
N ALA A 64 -6.69 -4.68 1.39
CA ALA A 64 -7.13 -5.14 0.07
C ALA A 64 -6.24 -4.58 -1.07
N ARG A 65 -5.89 -3.28 -0.99
CA ARG A 65 -4.99 -2.63 -1.97
C ARG A 65 -3.51 -2.99 -1.82
N LEU A 66 -3.13 -3.63 -0.71
CA LEU A 66 -1.77 -4.06 -0.41
C LEU A 66 -1.59 -5.58 -0.63
N SER A 67 -2.58 -6.24 -1.23
CA SER A 67 -2.54 -7.67 -1.51
C SER A 67 -1.65 -8.00 -2.71
N TRP A 68 -1.10 -9.22 -2.73
CA TRP A 68 -0.37 -9.72 -3.89
C TRP A 68 -1.21 -9.79 -5.16
N GLN A 69 -2.51 -10.03 -5.02
CA GLN A 69 -3.43 -10.00 -6.15
C GLN A 69 -3.51 -8.58 -6.74
N ALA A 70 -3.70 -7.56 -5.91
CA ALA A 70 -3.73 -6.17 -6.37
C ALA A 70 -2.39 -5.73 -6.97
N GLU A 71 -1.27 -6.17 -6.41
CA GLU A 71 0.06 -5.84 -6.95
C GLU A 71 0.33 -6.55 -8.28
N LYS A 72 -0.07 -7.82 -8.41
CA LYS A 72 -0.02 -8.57 -9.67
C LYS A 72 -0.81 -7.86 -10.77
N ASP A 73 -2.03 -7.44 -10.47
CA ASP A 73 -2.89 -6.79 -11.46
C ASP A 73 -2.29 -5.45 -11.92
N ARG A 74 -1.73 -4.67 -10.99
CA ARG A 74 -1.00 -3.44 -11.32
C ARG A 74 0.23 -3.72 -12.18
N PHE A 75 1.02 -4.72 -11.81
CA PHE A 75 2.23 -5.09 -12.52
C PHE A 75 1.95 -5.56 -13.95
N LEU A 76 0.95 -6.43 -14.13
CA LEU A 76 0.55 -6.89 -15.46
C LEU A 76 -0.05 -5.76 -16.31
N GLY A 77 -0.82 -4.84 -15.71
CA GLY A 77 -1.33 -3.66 -16.39
C GLY A 77 -0.20 -2.77 -16.94
N PHE A 78 0.85 -2.55 -16.13
CA PHE A 78 2.04 -1.81 -16.55
C PHE A 78 2.74 -2.48 -17.75
N TYR A 79 2.89 -3.80 -17.75
CA TYR A 79 3.47 -4.51 -18.90
C TYR A 79 2.59 -4.45 -20.14
N ALA A 80 1.27 -4.53 -20.00
CA ALA A 80 0.35 -4.44 -21.11
C ALA A 80 0.42 -3.07 -21.80
N GLU A 81 0.52 -1.99 -21.02
CA GLU A 81 0.72 -0.62 -21.52
C GLU A 81 2.05 -0.51 -22.28
N LEU A 82 3.16 -0.93 -21.66
CA LEU A 82 4.49 -0.85 -22.25
C LEU A 82 4.63 -1.62 -23.57
N LEU A 83 4.02 -2.81 -23.65
CA LEU A 83 4.04 -3.65 -24.85
C LEU A 83 3.07 -3.15 -25.93
N GLY A 84 1.92 -2.59 -25.53
CA GLY A 84 0.95 -1.98 -26.45
C GLY A 84 1.53 -0.75 -27.17
N ASP A 85 2.22 0.12 -26.44
CA ASP A 85 2.89 1.30 -27.00
C ASP A 85 4.07 0.93 -27.90
N SER A 86 4.79 -0.15 -27.56
CA SER A 86 5.87 -0.67 -28.40
C SER A 86 5.36 -1.18 -29.75
N ALA A 87 4.21 -1.87 -29.76
CA ALA A 87 3.60 -2.36 -31.00
C ALA A 87 3.10 -1.21 -31.90
N ALA A 88 2.50 -0.17 -31.32
CA ALA A 88 2.07 1.02 -32.07
C ALA A 88 3.26 1.80 -32.66
N THR A 89 4.37 1.90 -31.92
CA THR A 89 5.59 2.58 -32.37
C THR A 89 6.28 1.84 -33.53
N HIS A 90 6.25 0.50 -33.53
CA HIS A 90 6.80 -0.30 -34.63
C HIS A 90 5.94 -0.26 -35.90
N ALA A 91 4.61 -0.36 -35.78
CA ALA A 91 3.70 -0.29 -36.92
C ALA A 91 3.78 1.06 -37.67
N GLY A 92 3.94 2.17 -36.94
CA GLY A 92 4.14 3.49 -37.55
C GLY A 92 5.50 3.66 -38.26
N ARG A 93 6.50 2.84 -37.91
CA ARG A 93 7.83 2.86 -38.53
C ARG A 93 7.90 2.02 -39.81
N GLU A 94 7.15 0.93 -39.88
CA GLU A 94 7.03 0.09 -41.08
C GLU A 94 6.23 0.80 -42.18
N GLN A 95 5.12 1.48 -41.84
CA GLN A 95 4.31 2.22 -42.83
C GLN A 95 5.03 3.45 -43.41
N ALA A 96 5.92 4.09 -42.66
CA ALA A 96 6.72 5.21 -43.17
C ALA A 96 7.81 4.76 -44.17
N SER A 97 8.25 3.50 -44.11
CA SER A 97 9.23 2.93 -45.04
C SER A 97 8.61 2.57 -46.39
N GLU A 98 7.31 2.22 -46.43
CA GLU A 98 6.61 1.84 -47.68
C GLU A 98 6.18 3.04 -48.55
N ILE A 99 6.15 4.25 -48.01
CA ILE A 99 5.70 5.46 -48.74
C ILE A 99 6.85 6.18 -49.48
N THR A 100 8.09 5.70 -49.36
CA THR A 100 9.29 6.38 -49.92
C THR A 100 9.89 5.69 -51.16
N GLU A 101 9.20 4.74 -51.79
CA GLU A 101 9.64 4.07 -53.04
C GLU A 101 8.63 4.30 -54.17
#